data_AF-A0A6C0K3Z9-F1
#
_entry.id   AF-A0A6C0K3Z9-F1
#
_cell.length_a   1.000
_cell.length_b   1.000
_cell.length_c   1.000
_cell.angle_alpha   90.00
_cell.angle_beta   90.00
_cell.angle_gamma   90.00
#
_symmetry.space_group_name_H-M   'P 1'
#
loop_
_entity.id
_entity.type
_entity.pdbx_description
1 polymer ?
#
loop_
_entity_poly.entity_id
_entity_poly.type
_entity_poly.pdbx_seq_one_letter_code
_entity_poly.pdbx_strand_id
1 'polypeptide(L)'
;MNLGNSKIIYYVLYYALFAIGQALSMWGQYVTLPYTNLTYWQAFSMAIPFAWSNWLFTTFAIDIGHTHDIASPTQDTFLLIVLQFTYLLIINRFYLKKHITKSDLYAFFIILIGYAVSLFHLISKALGKKEPKLNKKTEDGEEFILDNTP
;
A
#
# COMPACT_ATOMS: atom_id res chain seq x y z
N MET A 1 -10.95 -3.89 31.46
CA MET A 1 -10.67 -2.85 30.44
C MET A 1 -10.98 -3.47 29.08
N ASN A 2 -11.79 -2.80 28.26
CA ASN A 2 -12.58 -3.39 27.18
C ASN A 2 -11.69 -3.88 26.00
N LEU A 3 -11.63 -5.20 25.75
CA LEU A 3 -10.76 -5.82 24.73
C LEU A 3 -11.13 -5.45 23.27
N GLY A 4 -12.29 -4.82 23.03
CA GLY A 4 -12.68 -4.34 21.69
C GLY A 4 -11.94 -3.07 21.24
N ASN A 5 -11.51 -2.22 22.19
CA ASN A 5 -10.85 -0.94 21.88
C ASN A 5 -9.40 -1.11 21.42
N SER A 6 -8.72 -2.20 21.82
CA SER A 6 -7.32 -2.42 21.48
C SER A 6 -7.12 -2.89 20.04
N LYS A 7 -8.04 -3.64 19.44
CA LYS A 7 -7.87 -4.07 18.05
C LYS A 7 -8.09 -2.92 17.06
N ILE A 8 -9.11 -2.10 17.28
CA ILE A 8 -9.43 -1.01 16.35
C ILE A 8 -8.32 0.04 16.27
N ILE A 9 -7.60 0.28 17.36
CA ILE A 9 -6.46 1.21 17.34
C ILE A 9 -5.32 0.69 16.46
N TYR A 10 -5.09 -0.63 16.39
CA TYR A 10 -4.09 -1.20 15.48
C TYR A 10 -4.52 -1.12 14.02
N TYR A 11 -5.81 -1.32 13.70
CA TYR A 11 -6.32 -1.09 12.35
C TYR A 11 -6.14 0.37 11.93
N VAL A 12 -6.54 1.32 12.79
CA VAL A 12 -6.40 2.75 12.52
C VAL A 12 -4.93 3.11 12.34
N LEU A 13 -4.06 2.61 13.21
CA LEU A 13 -2.63 2.90 13.16
C LEU A 13 -1.98 2.31 11.89
N TYR A 14 -2.30 1.06 11.54
CA TYR A 14 -1.86 0.41 10.31
C TYR A 14 -2.24 1.25 9.09
N TYR A 15 -3.53 1.57 8.90
CA TYR A 15 -3.98 2.31 7.73
C TYR A 15 -3.45 3.74 7.70
N ALA A 16 -3.33 4.41 8.85
CA ALA A 16 -2.79 5.76 8.93
C ALA A 16 -1.30 5.81 8.55
N LEU A 17 -0.48 4.92 9.12
CA LEU A 17 0.95 4.83 8.82
C LEU A 17 1.17 4.47 7.35
N PHE A 18 0.40 3.51 6.84
CA PHE A 18 0.48 3.10 5.43
C PHE A 18 0.10 4.25 4.49
N ALA A 19 -0.99 4.97 4.79
CA ALA A 19 -1.42 6.15 4.04
C ALA A 19 -0.36 7.27 4.07
N ILE A 20 0.23 7.56 5.23
CA ILE A 20 1.32 8.55 5.35
C ILE A 20 2.53 8.13 4.51
N GLY A 21 2.93 6.85 4.58
CA GLY A 21 4.02 6.32 3.76
C GLY A 21 3.75 6.53 2.27
N GLN A 22 2.58 6.11 1.78
CA GLN A 22 2.20 6.28 0.38
C GLN A 22 2.10 7.75 -0.04
N ALA A 23 1.63 8.64 0.83
CA ALA A 23 1.62 10.08 0.56
C ALA A 23 3.05 10.63 0.37
N LEU A 24 3.99 10.24 1.23
CA LEU A 24 5.40 10.63 1.12
C LEU A 24 6.05 10.06 -0.14
N SER A 25 5.80 8.80 -0.47
CA SER A 25 6.27 8.18 -1.72
C SER A 25 5.81 8.97 -2.94
N MET A 26 4.52 9.30 -3.00
CA MET A 26 3.95 10.08 -4.09
C MET A 26 4.51 11.49 -4.12
N TRP A 27 4.70 12.13 -2.98
CA TRP A 27 5.31 13.46 -2.94
C TRP A 27 6.76 13.45 -3.43
N GLY A 28 7.56 12.44 -3.05
CA GLY A 28 8.94 12.29 -3.52
C GLY A 28 9.06 12.13 -5.04
N GLN A 29 8.06 11.51 -5.69
CA GLN A 29 8.00 11.42 -7.15
C GLN A 29 7.58 12.73 -7.82
N TYR A 30 6.70 13.52 -7.17
CA TYR A 30 6.09 14.70 -7.77
C TYR A 30 6.82 16.01 -7.45
N VAL A 31 7.65 16.05 -6.40
CA VAL A 31 8.39 17.24 -5.99
C VAL A 31 9.34 17.74 -7.09
N THR A 32 9.82 16.85 -7.95
CA THR A 32 10.75 17.18 -9.04
C THR A 32 10.05 17.69 -10.30
N LEU A 33 8.74 17.44 -10.46
CA LEU A 33 7.98 17.75 -11.69
C LEU A 33 7.94 19.24 -12.08
N PRO A 34 7.90 20.22 -11.15
CA PRO A 34 7.88 21.63 -11.53
C PRO A 34 9.20 22.15 -12.10
N TYR A 35 10.30 21.43 -11.91
CA TYR A 35 11.63 21.89 -12.30
C TYR A 35 11.97 21.40 -13.71
N THR A 36 12.29 22.33 -14.60
CA THR A 36 12.57 22.02 -16.02
C THR A 36 14.02 21.59 -16.28
N ASN A 37 14.95 21.93 -15.39
CA ASN A 37 16.38 21.64 -15.53
C ASN A 37 16.96 21.16 -14.19
N LEU A 38 16.65 19.92 -13.80
CA LEU A 38 17.28 19.25 -12.67
C LEU A 38 18.41 18.35 -13.15
N THR A 39 19.57 18.44 -12.51
CA THR A 39 20.58 17.39 -12.67
C THR A 39 20.12 16.13 -11.95
N TYR A 40 20.59 14.96 -12.39
CA TYR A 40 20.24 13.68 -11.74
C TYR A 40 20.53 13.69 -10.24
N TRP A 41 21.64 14.32 -9.83
CA TRP A 41 22.01 14.43 -8.43
C TRP A 41 21.03 15.29 -7.62
N GLN A 42 20.59 16.41 -8.19
CA GLN A 42 19.60 17.26 -7.53
C GLN A 42 18.25 16.54 -7.38
N ALA A 43 17.76 15.91 -8.46
CA ALA A 43 16.53 15.13 -8.42
C ALA A 43 16.60 13.99 -7.39
N PHE A 44 17.73 13.27 -7.34
CA PHE A 44 17.99 12.24 -6.35
C PHE A 44 17.97 12.78 -4.93
N SER A 45 18.72 13.87 -4.66
CA SER A 45 18.78 14.47 -3.33
C SER A 45 17.42 14.97 -2.83
N MET A 46 16.55 15.42 -3.73
CA MET A 46 15.18 15.81 -3.39
C MET A 46 14.29 14.61 -3.06
N ALA A 47 14.49 13.46 -3.72
CA ALA A 47 13.69 12.26 -3.53
C ALA A 47 14.07 11.45 -2.28
N ILE A 48 15.35 11.39 -1.92
CA ILE A 48 15.87 10.64 -0.75
C ILE A 48 15.09 10.88 0.56
N PRO A 49 14.86 12.13 1.02
CA PRO A 49 14.19 12.34 2.30
C PRO A 49 12.77 11.75 2.33
N PHE A 50 12.07 11.78 1.19
CA PHE A 50 10.75 11.17 1.05
C PHE A 50 10.83 9.65 1.00
N ALA A 51 11.80 9.09 0.29
CA ALA A 51 12.00 7.64 0.21
C ALA A 51 12.33 7.04 1.59
N TRP A 52 13.23 7.69 2.34
CA TRP A 52 13.58 7.28 3.70
C TRP A 52 12.41 7.37 4.66
N SER A 53 11.66 8.48 4.61
CA SER A 53 10.47 8.65 5.45
C SER A 53 9.37 7.64 5.09
N ASN A 54 9.09 7.45 3.80
CA ASN A 54 8.15 6.43 3.33
C ASN A 54 8.52 5.04 3.83
N TRP A 55 9.80 4.67 3.74
CA TRP A 55 10.30 3.40 4.24
C TRP A 55 10.02 3.26 5.74
N LEU A 56 10.36 4.27 6.56
CA LEU A 56 10.09 4.25 8.00
C LEU A 56 8.62 3.99 8.33
N PHE A 57 7.70 4.78 7.76
CA PHE A 57 6.26 4.65 8.03
C PHE A 57 5.68 3.34 7.53
N THR A 58 6.09 2.91 6.32
CA THR A 58 5.59 1.67 5.73
C THR A 58 6.11 0.44 6.47
N THR A 59 7.35 0.47 6.95
CA THR A 59 7.89 -0.62 7.79
C THR A 59 7.10 -0.77 9.09
N PHE A 60 6.80 0.32 9.79
CA PHE A 60 5.94 0.24 10.98
C PHE A 60 4.53 -0.24 10.67
N ALA A 61 3.95 0.21 9.55
CA ALA A 61 2.63 -0.25 9.12
C ALA A 61 2.63 -1.77 8.88
N ILE A 62 3.59 -2.27 8.10
CA ILE A 62 3.73 -3.70 7.77
C ILE A 62 3.99 -4.53 9.05
N ASP A 63 4.83 -4.06 9.95
CA ASP A 63 5.11 -4.75 11.22
C ASP A 63 3.85 -4.89 12.09
N ILE A 64 3.08 -3.81 12.24
CA ILE A 64 1.78 -3.84 12.95
C ILE A 64 0.80 -4.76 12.23
N GLY A 65 0.77 -4.71 10.91
CA GLY A 65 -0.09 -5.51 10.05
C GLY A 65 0.15 -7.01 10.22
N HIS A 66 1.41 -7.44 10.21
CA HIS A 66 1.80 -8.83 10.45
C HIS A 66 1.58 -9.26 11.90
N THR A 67 1.92 -8.40 12.88
CA THR A 67 1.80 -8.74 14.30
C THR A 67 0.35 -8.96 14.73
N HIS A 68 -0.59 -8.26 14.10
CA HIS A 68 -2.01 -8.32 14.44
C HIS A 68 -2.90 -8.99 13.38
N ASP A 69 -2.30 -9.61 12.36
CA ASP A 69 -2.99 -10.30 11.24
C ASP A 69 -4.08 -9.41 10.60
N ILE A 70 -3.70 -8.16 10.30
CA ILE A 70 -4.62 -7.12 9.79
C ILE A 70 -4.88 -7.30 8.30
N ALA A 71 -3.82 -7.53 7.52
CA ALA A 71 -3.86 -7.59 6.07
C ALA A 71 -2.84 -8.62 5.54
N SER A 72 -3.19 -9.30 4.45
CA SER A 72 -2.26 -10.19 3.75
C SER A 72 -1.31 -9.39 2.84
N PRO A 73 -0.14 -9.95 2.47
CA PRO A 73 0.80 -9.28 1.56
C PRO A 73 0.16 -8.84 0.23
N THR A 74 -0.81 -9.62 -0.26
CA THR A 74 -1.57 -9.28 -1.45
C THR A 74 -2.48 -8.08 -1.21
N GLN A 75 -3.20 -8.05 -0.08
CA GLN A 75 -4.04 -6.92 0.31
C GLN A 75 -3.23 -5.64 0.52
N ASP A 76 -2.04 -5.73 1.12
CA ASP A 76 -1.10 -4.61 1.24
C ASP A 76 -0.72 -4.03 -0.13
N THR A 77 -0.45 -4.91 -1.11
CA THR A 77 -0.10 -4.52 -2.48
C THR A 77 -1.25 -3.79 -3.16
N PHE A 78 -2.48 -4.30 -3.03
CA PHE A 78 -3.64 -3.59 -3.59
C PHE A 78 -3.94 -2.28 -2.87
N LEU A 79 -3.79 -2.23 -1.55
CA LEU A 79 -3.95 -1.02 -0.76
C LEU A 79 -2.94 0.05 -1.21
N LEU A 80 -1.69 -0.34 -1.47
CA LEU A 80 -0.67 0.51 -2.06
C LEU A 80 -1.11 1.10 -3.39
N ILE A 81 -1.62 0.27 -4.31
CA ILE A 81 -2.10 0.74 -5.63
C ILE A 81 -3.25 1.74 -5.47
N VAL A 82 -4.25 1.42 -4.64
CA VAL A 82 -5.41 2.29 -4.40
C VAL A 82 -4.97 3.63 -3.82
N LEU A 83 -4.10 3.63 -2.81
CA LEU A 83 -3.62 4.85 -2.17
C LEU A 83 -2.76 5.68 -3.11
N GLN A 84 -1.82 5.07 -3.84
CA GLN A 84 -0.99 5.78 -4.81
C GLN A 84 -1.85 6.45 -5.90
N PHE A 85 -2.85 5.75 -6.43
CA PHE A 85 -3.75 6.34 -7.42
C PHE A 85 -4.62 7.45 -6.83
N THR A 86 -5.08 7.29 -5.58
CA THR A 86 -5.82 8.33 -4.85
C THR A 86 -4.98 9.60 -4.71
N TYR A 87 -3.74 9.47 -4.24
CA TYR A 87 -2.83 10.60 -4.08
C TYR A 87 -2.44 11.22 -5.43
N LEU A 88 -2.27 10.42 -6.48
CA LEU A 88 -2.05 10.92 -7.83
C LEU A 88 -3.16 11.88 -8.26
N LEU A 89 -4.43 11.51 -8.05
CA LEU A 89 -5.57 12.38 -8.39
C LEU A 89 -5.58 13.66 -7.56
N ILE A 90 -5.30 13.55 -6.26
CA ILE A 90 -5.22 14.71 -5.35
C ILE A 90 -4.10 15.66 -5.80
N ILE A 91 -2.88 15.15 -6.00
CA ILE A 91 -1.73 15.96 -6.42
C ILE A 91 -1.99 16.57 -7.80
N ASN A 92 -2.52 15.81 -8.75
CA ASN A 92 -2.84 16.34 -10.07
C ASN A 92 -3.83 17.51 -10.01
N ARG A 93 -4.86 17.42 -9.17
CA ARG A 93 -5.87 18.48 -9.02
C ARG A 93 -5.36 19.69 -8.25
N PHE A 94 -4.70 19.48 -7.12
CA PHE A 94 -4.34 20.56 -6.20
C PHE A 94 -2.95 21.14 -6.44
N TYR A 95 -1.97 20.29 -6.75
CA TYR A 95 -0.57 20.71 -6.94
C TYR A 95 -0.29 21.10 -8.39
N LEU A 96 -0.59 20.22 -9.34
CA LEU A 96 -0.37 20.48 -10.78
C LEU A 96 -1.51 21.27 -11.43
N LYS A 97 -2.61 21.51 -10.71
CA LYS A 97 -3.81 22.24 -11.17
C LYS A 97 -4.38 21.71 -12.50
N LYS A 98 -4.17 20.42 -12.79
CA LYS A 98 -4.69 19.75 -13.98
C LYS A 98 -6.14 19.34 -13.76
N HIS A 99 -6.92 19.31 -14.84
CA HIS A 99 -8.29 18.83 -14.79
C HIS A 99 -8.30 17.30 -14.73
N ILE A 100 -8.99 16.72 -13.74
CA ILE A 100 -9.23 15.27 -13.68
C ILE A 100 -10.26 14.93 -14.74
N THR A 101 -9.92 14.03 -15.67
CA THR A 101 -10.86 13.61 -16.71
C THR A 101 -11.87 12.63 -16.15
N LYS A 102 -13.02 12.49 -16.83
CA LYS A 102 -14.00 11.45 -16.47
C LYS A 102 -13.40 10.05 -16.59
N SER A 103 -12.49 9.85 -17.55
CA SER A 103 -11.78 8.59 -17.74
C SER A 103 -10.91 8.23 -16.52
N ASP A 104 -10.20 9.20 -15.93
CA ASP A 104 -9.39 8.98 -14.73
C ASP A 104 -10.25 8.54 -13.54
N LEU A 105 -11.46 9.10 -13.43
CA LEU A 105 -12.42 8.73 -12.41
C LEU A 105 -12.95 7.30 -12.61
N TYR A 106 -13.31 6.92 -13.83
CA TYR A 106 -13.72 5.54 -14.12
C TYR A 106 -12.59 4.54 -13.87
N ALA A 107 -11.36 4.87 -14.23
CA ALA A 107 -10.19 4.05 -13.95
C ALA A 107 -10.01 3.84 -12.44
N PHE A 108 -10.17 4.89 -11.63
CA PHE A 108 -10.12 4.78 -10.17
C PHE A 108 -11.18 3.82 -9.62
N PHE A 109 -12.41 3.89 -10.12
CA PHE A 109 -13.47 2.97 -9.69
C PHE A 109 -13.18 1.51 -10.05
N ILE A 110 -12.57 1.24 -11.21
CA ILE A 110 -12.16 -0.12 -11.60
C ILE A 110 -11.12 -0.66 -10.60
N ILE A 111 -10.14 0.15 -10.22
CA ILE A 111 -9.12 -0.22 -9.24
C ILE A 111 -9.75 -0.51 -7.87
N LEU A 112 -10.70 0.31 -7.42
CA LEU A 112 -11.43 0.09 -6.17
C LEU A 112 -12.21 -1.23 -6.18
N ILE A 113 -12.86 -1.57 -7.28
CA ILE A 113 -13.55 -2.85 -7.44
C ILE A 113 -12.55 -4.01 -7.35
N GLY A 114 -11.41 -3.90 -8.04
CA GLY A 114 -10.33 -4.90 -7.97
C GLY A 114 -9.85 -5.12 -6.54
N TYR A 115 -9.65 -4.04 -5.78
CA TYR A 115 -9.27 -4.13 -4.37
C TYR A 115 -10.35 -4.79 -3.51
N ALA A 116 -11.62 -4.44 -3.67
CA ALA A 116 -12.71 -5.07 -2.95
C ALA A 116 -12.78 -6.59 -3.22
N VAL A 117 -12.60 -7.00 -4.48
CA VAL A 117 -12.54 -8.41 -4.87
C VAL A 117 -11.39 -9.14 -4.17
N SER A 118 -10.22 -8.50 -4.08
CA SER A 118 -9.06 -9.07 -3.37
C SER A 118 -9.28 -9.13 -1.86
N LEU A 119 -9.84 -8.11 -1.23
CA LEU A 119 -10.08 -8.08 0.22
C LEU A 119 -10.96 -9.24 0.69
N PHE A 120 -12.05 -9.49 -0.04
CA PHE A 120 -13.02 -10.52 0.32
C PHE A 120 -12.66 -11.91 -0.24
N HIS A 121 -11.53 -12.03 -0.93
CA HIS A 121 -11.10 -13.26 -1.61
C HIS A 121 -12.23 -13.91 -2.43
N LEU A 122 -13.07 -13.07 -3.08
CA LEU A 122 -14.35 -13.52 -3.67
C LEU A 122 -14.13 -14.58 -4.74
N ILE A 123 -13.04 -14.44 -5.51
CA ILE A 123 -12.70 -15.37 -6.59
C ILE A 123 -12.17 -16.70 -6.01
N SER A 124 -11.34 -16.64 -4.98
CA SER A 124 -10.82 -17.84 -4.29
C SER A 124 -11.97 -18.65 -3.65
N LYS A 125 -12.93 -17.95 -3.04
CA LYS A 125 -14.15 -18.52 -2.47
C LYS A 125 -15.10 -19.09 -3.52
N ALA A 126 -15.19 -18.46 -4.70
CA ALA A 126 -16.00 -18.95 -5.83
C ALA A 126 -15.37 -20.17 -6.53
N LEU A 127 -14.03 -20.27 -6.54
CA LEU A 127 -13.28 -21.35 -7.18
C LEU A 127 -12.93 -22.51 -6.23
N GLY A 128 -13.30 -22.43 -4.95
CA GLY A 128 -13.15 -23.52 -3.97
C GLY A 128 -11.71 -23.84 -3.53
N LYS A 129 -10.71 -23.04 -3.92
CA LYS A 129 -9.32 -23.22 -3.46
C LYS A 129 -9.15 -22.59 -2.08
N LYS A 130 -8.70 -23.38 -1.09
CA LYS A 130 -8.23 -22.84 0.20
C LYS A 130 -6.86 -22.20 -0.01
N GLU A 131 -6.71 -20.99 0.50
CA GLU A 131 -5.45 -20.26 0.38
C GLU A 131 -4.35 -20.91 1.22
N PRO A 132 -3.10 -20.95 0.72
CA PRO A 132 -1.96 -21.35 1.51
C PRO A 132 -1.77 -20.35 2.65
N LYS A 133 -1.80 -20.84 3.90
CA LYS A 133 -1.46 -20.02 5.06
C LYS A 133 0.03 -19.71 5.01
N LEU A 134 0.40 -18.43 5.06
CA LEU A 134 1.81 -18.05 5.21
C LEU A 134 2.33 -18.63 6.53
N ASN A 135 3.31 -19.51 6.45
CA ASN A 135 4.04 -19.99 7.62
C ASN A 135 5.05 -18.91 8.04
N LYS A 136 5.17 -18.65 9.34
CA LYS A 136 6.10 -17.67 9.92
C LYS A 136 7.50 -17.92 9.35
N LYS A 137 8.12 -16.92 8.69
CA LYS A 137 9.56 -16.95 8.41
C LYS A 137 10.29 -16.89 9.75
N THR A 138 10.88 -18.02 10.16
CA THR A 138 11.97 -18.03 11.13
C THR A 138 13.17 -17.31 10.49
N GLU A 139 14.03 -16.67 11.29
CA GLU A 139 15.11 -15.78 10.85
C GLU A 139 16.17 -16.43 9.91
N ASP A 140 16.09 -17.74 9.68
CA ASP A 140 16.97 -18.49 8.79
C ASP A 140 16.23 -18.80 7.48
N GLY A 141 16.64 -18.15 6.39
CA GLY A 141 15.95 -18.12 5.10
C GLY A 141 15.87 -19.42 4.31
N GLU A 142 15.25 -20.47 4.85
CA GLU A 142 14.86 -21.68 4.11
C GLU A 142 13.33 -21.81 4.02
N GLU A 143 12.82 -21.70 2.79
CA GLU A 143 11.41 -21.87 2.46
C GLU A 143 11.12 -23.38 2.29
N PHE A 144 10.66 -24.06 3.34
CA PHE A 144 10.23 -25.46 3.22
C PHE A 144 8.78 -25.51 2.71
N ILE A 145 8.62 -25.79 1.42
CA ILE A 145 7.30 -26.13 0.85
C ILE A 145 6.92 -27.52 1.38
N LEU A 146 6.02 -27.56 2.37
CA LEU A 146 5.31 -28.80 2.68
C LEU A 146 4.21 -28.99 1.63
N ASP A 147 4.55 -29.76 0.60
CA ASP A 147 3.58 -30.43 -0.26
C ASP A 147 2.62 -31.21 0.63
N ASN A 148 1.36 -30.78 0.65
CA ASN A 148 0.26 -31.53 1.21
C ASN A 148 -0.86 -31.51 0.16
N THR A 149 -0.59 -32.16 -0.97
CA THR A 149 -1.62 -32.92 -1.69
C THR A 149 -2.06 -34.11 -0.82
N PRO A 150 -3.32 -34.57 -0.88
CA PRO A 150 -4.26 -34.55 -2.02
C PRO A 150 -5.38 -33.52 -1.96
#